data_AF-A0A5A7NDJ5-F1
#
_entry.id   AF-A0A5A7NDJ5-F1
#
_cell.length_a   1.000
_cell.length_b   1.000
_cell.length_c   1.000
_cell.angle_alpha   90.00
_cell.angle_beta   90.00
_cell.angle_gamma   90.00
#
_symmetry.space_group_name_H-M   'P 1'
#
loop_
_entity.id
_entity.type
_entity.pdbx_description
1 polymer ?
#
loop_
_entity_poly.entity_id
_entity_poly.type
_entity_poly.pdbx_seq_one_letter_code
_entity_poly.pdbx_strand_id
1 'polypeptide(L)' 'MEREAMEFDVVIVGAGPAGLAAAIRLRQLAEKEGRDVSVCVLEKGSEVGAHILSGAVVDPVGLMN' A
#
# COMPACT_ATOMS: atom_id res chain seq x y z
N MET A 1 12.28 -20.11 20.09
CA MET A 1 11.06 -19.76 19.35
C MET A 1 11.51 -19.29 17.98
N GLU A 2 11.14 -20.02 16.93
CA GLU A 2 11.51 -19.69 15.55
C GLU A 2 10.58 -18.57 15.06
N ARG A 3 11.10 -17.58 14.33
CA ARG A 3 10.27 -16.51 13.76
C ARG A 3 9.70 -17.00 12.43
N GLU A 4 8.39 -16.90 12.26
CA GLU A 4 7.75 -17.13 10.97
C GLU A 4 8.09 -16.00 10.00
N ALA A 5 8.33 -16.34 8.74
CA ALA A 5 8.73 -15.41 7.69
C ALA A 5 7.95 -15.71 6.40
N MET A 6 7.63 -14.65 5.66
CA MET A 6 7.01 -14.70 4.34
C MET A 6 7.79 -13.80 3.39
N GLU A 7 7.96 -14.21 2.14
CA GLU A 7 8.68 -13.43 1.11
C GLU A 7 7.71 -12.61 0.27
N PHE A 8 8.09 -11.35 0.01
CA PHE A 8 7.40 -10.43 -0.89
C PHE A 8 8.46 -9.59 -1.63
N ASP A 9 8.18 -9.21 -2.87
CA ASP A 9 9.06 -8.32 -3.65
C ASP A 9 9.08 -6.91 -3.04
N VAL A 10 7.94 -6.46 -2.53
CA VAL A 10 7.78 -5.17 -1.86
C VAL A 10 6.93 -5.31 -0.59
N VAL A 11 7.43 -4.78 0.52
CA VAL A 11 6.66 -4.60 1.76
C VAL A 11 6.50 -3.11 2.05
N ILE A 12 5.25 -2.68 2.21
CA ILE A 12 4.87 -1.31 2.55
C ILE A 12 4.34 -1.30 3.97
N VAL A 13 4.92 -0.46 4.83
CA VAL A 13 4.49 -0.30 6.22
C VAL A 13 3.59 0.93 6.34
N GLY A 14 2.33 0.71 6.70
CA GLY A 14 1.26 1.70 6.84
C GLY A 14 0.29 1.68 5.66
N ALA A 15 -1.00 1.45 5.94
CA ALA A 15 -2.07 1.50 4.93
C ALA A 15 -2.78 2.88 4.89
N GLY A 16 -1.99 3.96 5.01
CA GLY A 16 -2.46 5.32 4.77
C GLY A 16 -2.51 5.67 3.27
N PRO A 17 -2.93 6.90 2.90
CA PRO A 17 -3.05 7.30 1.50
C PRO A 17 -1.77 7.09 0.67
N ALA A 18 -0.60 7.42 1.24
CA ALA A 18 0.68 7.24 0.54
C ALA A 18 1.05 5.76 0.33
N GLY A 19 0.87 4.92 1.35
CA GLY A 19 1.17 3.50 1.27
C GLY A 19 0.27 2.77 0.28
N LEU A 20 -1.03 3.07 0.31
CA LEU A 20 -1.99 2.53 -0.64
C LEU A 20 -1.74 3.04 -2.07
N ALA A 21 -1.45 4.33 -2.25
CA ALA A 21 -1.09 4.87 -3.56
C ALA A 21 0.15 4.20 -4.14
N ALA A 22 1.19 3.98 -3.34
CA ALA A 22 2.39 3.25 -3.76
C ALA A 22 2.06 1.80 -4.15
N ALA A 23 1.29 1.08 -3.33
CA ALA A 23 0.90 -0.31 -3.60
C ALA A 23 0.10 -0.43 -4.92
N ILE A 24 -0.91 0.44 -5.09
CA ILE A 24 -1.75 0.49 -6.29
C ILE A 24 -0.88 0.78 -7.51
N ARG A 25 -0.02 1.81 -7.44
CA ARG A 25 0.81 2.21 -8.57
C ARG A 25 1.82 1.15 -8.96
N LEU A 26 2.42 0.46 -7.99
CA LEU A 26 3.33 -0.66 -8.24
C LEU A 26 2.63 -1.81 -8.97
N ARG A 27 1.43 -2.20 -8.53
CA ARG A 27 0.67 -3.28 -9.18
C ARG A 27 0.22 -2.89 -10.60
N GLN A 28 -0.22 -1.65 -10.81
CA GLN A 28 -0.55 -1.16 -12.15
C GLN A 28 0.66 -1.16 -13.10
N LEU A 29 1.84 -0.76 -12.63
CA LEU A 29 3.08 -0.78 -13.42
C LEU A 29 3.49 -2.22 -13.74
N ALA A 30 3.43 -3.12 -12.75
CA ALA A 30 3.72 -4.53 -12.93
C ALA A 30 2.81 -5.16 -13.99
N GLU A 31 1.50 -4.91 -13.91
CA GLU A 31 0.51 -5.38 -14.88
C GLU A 31 0.81 -4.84 -16.30
N LYS A 32 1.11 -3.55 -16.42
CA LYS A 32 1.47 -2.93 -17.70
C LYS A 32 2.74 -3.55 -18.32
N GLU A 33 3.71 -3.94 -17.50
CA GLU A 33 4.96 -4.56 -17.93
C GLU A 33 4.84 -6.09 -18.10
N GLY A 34 3.67 -6.68 -17.82
CA GLY A 34 3.47 -8.13 -17.84
C GLY A 34 4.32 -8.87 -16.80
N ARG A 35 4.59 -8.22 -15.67
CA ARG A 35 5.36 -8.76 -14.54
C ARG A 35 4.44 -9.13 -13.40
N ASP A 36 4.75 -10.23 -12.73
CA ASP A 36 4.16 -10.52 -11.43
C ASP A 36 5.06 -9.97 -10.33
N VAL A 37 4.49 -9.18 -9.42
CA VAL A 37 5.20 -8.50 -8.33
C VAL A 37 4.36 -8.59 -7.06
N SER A 38 4.80 -9.39 -6.10
CA SER A 38 4.13 -9.56 -4.82
C SER A 38 4.32 -8.31 -3.93
N VAL A 39 3.21 -7.69 -3.53
CA VAL A 39 3.20 -6.48 -2.69
C VAL A 39 2.41 -6.76 -1.41
N CYS A 40 3.06 -6.61 -0.26
CA CYS A 40 2.41 -6.68 1.04
C CYS A 40 2.25 -5.27 1.61
N VAL A 41 1.05 -4.94 2.11
CA VAL A 41 0.80 -3.71 2.86
C VAL A 41 0.44 -4.09 4.30
N LEU A 42 1.20 -3.60 5.27
CA LEU A 42 0.99 -3.85 6.68
C LEU A 42 0.35 -2.64 7.36
N GLU A 43 -0.69 -2.83 8.14
CA GLU A 43 -1.33 -1.79 8.94
C GLU A 43 -1.43 -2.24 10.40
N LYS A 44 -1.21 -1.32 11.33
CA LYS A 44 -1.35 -1.57 12.77
C LYS A 44 -2.82 -1.65 13.19
N GLY A 45 -3.69 -0.91 12.49
CA GLY A 45 -5.13 -0.90 12.71
C GLY A 45 -5.76 -2.28 12.55
N SER A 46 -6.86 -2.52 13.26
CA SER A 46 -7.71 -3.71 13.08
C SER A 46 -8.31 -3.79 11.68
N GLU A 47 -8.36 -2.65 10.98
CA GLU A 47 -8.79 -2.49 9.61
C GLU A 47 -8.03 -1.32 8.96
N VAL A 48 -7.99 -1.31 7.63
CA VAL A 48 -7.43 -0.18 6.87
C VAL A 48 -8.23 1.08 7.22
N GLY A 49 -7.52 2.14 7.63
CA GLY A 49 -8.14 3.41 7.99
C GLY A 49 -8.44 3.61 9.48
N ALA A 50 -8.38 2.56 10.32
CA ALA A 50 -8.69 2.67 11.75
C ALA A 50 -7.83 3.70 12.53
N HIS A 51 -6.64 4.02 12.01
CA HIS A 51 -5.73 5.02 12.58
C HIS A 51 -5.54 6.26 11.70
N ILE A 52 -6.32 6.42 10.62
CA ILE A 52 -6.25 7.61 9.78
C ILE A 52 -7.07 8.72 10.45
N LEU A 53 -6.41 9.84 10.75
CA LEU A 53 -7.05 11.07 11.20
C LEU A 53 -6.64 12.21 10.27
N SER A 54 -7.63 12.92 9.71
CA SER A 54 -7.39 14.03 8.78
C SER A 54 -8.60 14.97 8.75
N GLY A 55 -8.35 16.24 8.43
CA GLY A 55 -9.42 17.18 8.03
C GLY A 55 -9.97 16.93 6.63
N ALA A 56 -9.36 15.99 5.88
CA ALA A 56 -9.81 15.49 4.58
C ALA A 56 -10.01 16.56 3.48
N VAL A 57 -9.31 17.70 3.56
CA VAL A 57 -9.18 18.65 2.44
C VAL A 57 -8.06 18.14 1.53
N VAL A 58 -8.43 17.61 0.36
CA VAL A 58 -7.52 16.92 -0.55
C VAL A 58 -7.49 17.65 -1.89
N ASP A 59 -6.28 17.92 -2.40
CA ASP A 59 -6.08 18.34 -3.78
C ASP A 59 -6.27 17.13 -4.73
N PRO A 60 -7.27 17.15 -5.62
CA PRO A 60 -7.58 16.04 -6.51
C PRO A 60 -6.43 15.63 -7.44
N VAL A 61 -5.43 16.48 -7.68
CA VAL A 61 -4.28 16.17 -8.57
C VAL A 61 -3.57 14.87 -8.16
N GLY A 62 -3.56 14.54 -6.86
CA GLY A 62 -2.94 13.31 -6.34
C GLY A 62 -3.73 12.02 -6.57
N LEU A 63 -4.99 12.09 -7.04
CA LEU A 63 -5.90 10.96 -7.19
C LEU A 63 -6.19 10.58 -8.65
N MET A 64 -5.82 11.40 -9.62
CA MET A 64 -6.21 11.22 -11.02
C MET A 64 -5.19 10.43 -11.88
N ASN A 65 -4.16 9.83 -11.27
CA ASN A 65 -3.05 9.16 -11.98
C ASN A 65 -3.22 7.65 -12.13
#